data_AF-A0A537HEE4-F1
#
_entry.id   AF-A0A537HEE4-F1
#
_cell.length_a   1.000
_cell.length_b   1.000
_cell.length_c   1.000
_cell.angle_alpha   90.00
_cell.angle_beta   90.00
_cell.angle_gamma   90.00
#
_symmetry.space_group_name_H-M   'P 1'
#
loop_
_entity.id
_entity.type
_entity.pdbx_description
1 polymer ?
#
loop_
_entity_poly.entity_id
_entity_poly.type
_entity_poly.pdbx_seq_one_letter_code
_entity_poly.pdbx_strand_id
1 'polypeptide(L)'
;MFVTTFNAPVHAVGETYALTESVSRLQESSTASVLLILNVSNANTVANYAFTWSVKDPSGSVHKATNATNVPHAVSFVESVAYPGKFGSSPSLAYTGVYAVWVNQTQPLLLGSTGVANGQFQVGLTDSLSYSRTLPVGIRASGYAPNLNVTIAISGSGGPSPGFPLNQLADSNGDLSYVWPSIPASISLGNYTLTLTGSPTKTPPDIQSFTVTATNVTISPLTISLSYL
;
A
#
# COMPACT_ATOMS: atom_id res chain seq x y z
N MET A 1 -41.43 14.91 45.20
CA MET A 1 -41.47 14.36 43.84
C MET A 1 -40.04 13.98 43.48
N PHE A 2 -39.66 12.73 43.66
CA PHE A 2 -38.31 12.25 43.37
C PHE A 2 -38.32 11.63 41.98
N VAL A 3 -37.62 12.26 41.03
CA VAL A 3 -37.33 11.65 39.73
C VAL A 3 -36.07 10.82 39.91
N THR A 4 -36.24 9.50 39.98
CA THR A 4 -35.11 8.57 39.91
C THR A 4 -34.68 8.45 38.45
N THR A 5 -33.56 9.09 38.11
CA THR A 5 -32.87 8.83 36.85
C THR A 5 -32.26 7.43 36.92
N PHE A 6 -32.88 6.47 36.23
CA PHE A 6 -32.24 5.19 35.95
C PHE A 6 -31.10 5.44 34.95
N ASN A 7 -29.89 5.60 35.47
CA ASN A 7 -28.68 5.54 34.66
C ASN A 7 -28.36 4.05 34.44
N ALA A 8 -29.04 3.42 33.49
CA ALA A 8 -28.62 2.11 33.02
C ALA A 8 -27.26 2.28 32.31
N PRO A 9 -26.25 1.45 32.59
CA PRO A 9 -25.08 1.40 31.73
C PRO A 9 -25.57 0.95 30.36
N VAL A 10 -25.60 1.88 29.39
CA VAL A 10 -25.87 1.56 27.99
C VAL A 10 -24.69 0.74 27.48
N HIS A 11 -24.80 -0.56 27.67
CA HIS A 11 -24.06 -1.53 26.88
C HIS A 11 -24.47 -1.31 25.43
N ALA A 12 -23.66 -0.61 24.63
CA ALA A 12 -23.65 -0.84 23.20
C ALA A 12 -22.84 -2.12 22.93
N VAL A 13 -23.38 -3.27 23.34
CA VAL A 13 -22.84 -4.59 22.99
C VAL A 13 -23.56 -5.01 21.73
N GLY A 14 -22.96 -4.74 20.57
CA GLY A 14 -23.55 -5.06 19.26
C GLY A 14 -22.96 -4.31 18.07
N GLU A 15 -22.12 -3.30 18.32
CA GLU A 15 -21.38 -2.60 17.26
C GLU A 15 -20.53 -3.58 16.45
N THR A 16 -20.57 -3.41 15.14
CA THR A 16 -19.72 -4.17 14.21
C THR A 16 -18.90 -3.21 13.38
N TYR A 17 -17.64 -3.57 13.15
CA TYR A 17 -16.68 -2.76 12.43
C TYR A 17 -16.13 -3.53 11.24
N ALA A 18 -16.07 -2.87 10.09
CA ALA A 18 -15.38 -3.39 8.92
C ALA A 18 -14.42 -2.33 8.38
N LEU A 19 -13.13 -2.66 8.37
CA LEU A 19 -12.09 -1.81 7.78
C LEU A 19 -11.84 -2.27 6.34
N THR A 20 -11.78 -1.29 5.44
CA THR A 20 -11.39 -1.48 4.04
C THR A 20 -10.43 -0.39 3.61
N GLU A 21 -9.43 -0.75 2.81
CA GLU A 21 -8.50 0.15 2.17
C GLU A 21 -8.91 0.40 0.72
N SER A 22 -8.73 1.62 0.21
CA SER A 22 -9.03 1.95 -1.19
C SER A 22 -8.19 1.17 -2.20
N VAL A 23 -7.00 0.72 -1.79
CA VAL A 23 -6.09 -0.10 -2.58
C VAL A 23 -5.37 -1.10 -1.66
N SER A 24 -5.21 -2.34 -2.13
CA SER A 24 -4.45 -3.37 -1.40
C SER A 24 -2.94 -3.28 -1.64
N ARG A 25 -2.55 -2.71 -2.78
CA ARG A 25 -1.15 -2.48 -3.14
C ARG A 25 -1.01 -1.20 -3.95
N LEU A 26 0.09 -0.49 -3.72
CA LEU A 26 0.52 0.64 -4.51
C LEU A 26 2.03 0.60 -4.74
N GLN A 27 2.47 1.32 -5.76
CA GLN A 27 3.89 1.58 -5.96
C GLN A 27 4.33 2.75 -5.09
N GLU A 28 5.58 2.73 -4.61
CA GLU A 28 6.20 3.82 -3.89
C GLU A 28 6.15 5.11 -4.71
N SER A 29 5.63 6.19 -4.10
CA SER A 29 5.49 7.50 -4.73
C SER A 29 5.24 8.58 -3.67
N SER A 30 5.79 9.78 -3.89
CA SER A 30 5.67 10.94 -3.01
C SER A 30 4.27 11.59 -3.00
N THR A 31 3.38 11.27 -3.95
CA THR A 31 2.04 11.88 -4.07
C THR A 31 0.87 10.91 -3.84
N ALA A 32 1.14 9.62 -3.65
CA ALA A 32 0.09 8.63 -3.44
C ALA A 32 -0.57 8.75 -2.06
N SER A 33 -1.80 8.28 -1.95
CA SER A 33 -2.51 8.18 -0.68
C SER A 33 -3.42 6.94 -0.67
N VAL A 34 -3.57 6.35 0.51
CA VAL A 34 -4.48 5.24 0.78
C VAL A 34 -5.60 5.75 1.66
N LEU A 35 -6.84 5.64 1.18
CA LEU A 35 -8.01 5.97 1.99
C LEU A 35 -8.36 4.74 2.83
N LEU A 36 -8.31 4.90 4.15
CA LEU A 36 -8.70 3.90 5.13
C LEU A 36 -10.14 4.18 5.54
N ILE A 37 -11.04 3.22 5.37
CA ILE A 37 -12.49 3.39 5.49
C ILE A 37 -13.02 2.41 6.53
N LEU A 38 -13.70 2.93 7.55
CA LEU A 38 -14.29 2.17 8.64
C LEU A 38 -15.80 2.27 8.51
N ASN A 39 -16.43 1.13 8.26
CA ASN A 39 -17.87 1.00 8.33
C ASN A 39 -18.23 0.57 9.74
N VAL A 40 -19.06 1.37 10.40
CA VAL A 40 -19.61 1.07 11.72
C VAL A 40 -21.10 0.80 11.56
N SER A 41 -21.59 -0.27 12.17
CA SER A 41 -23.02 -0.62 12.17
C SER A 41 -23.48 -0.98 13.57
N ASN A 42 -24.79 -0.88 13.79
CA ASN A 42 -25.45 -1.03 15.09
C ASN A 42 -24.96 0.01 16.12
N ALA A 43 -24.62 1.20 15.65
CA ALA A 43 -24.15 2.29 16.51
C ALA A 43 -25.30 2.98 17.24
N ASN A 44 -25.00 3.50 18.43
CA ASN A 44 -25.91 4.35 19.18
C ASN A 44 -26.01 5.74 18.51
N THR A 45 -27.20 6.10 18.02
CA THR A 45 -27.42 7.33 17.22
C THR A 45 -27.33 8.64 18.01
N VAL A 46 -27.25 8.56 19.34
CA VAL A 46 -27.17 9.72 20.26
C VAL A 46 -25.87 9.75 21.08
N ALA A 47 -24.91 8.90 20.75
CA ALA A 47 -23.56 8.94 21.33
C ALA A 47 -22.55 9.38 20.26
N ASN A 48 -21.56 10.21 20.62
CA ASN A 48 -20.45 10.50 19.71
C ASN A 48 -19.51 9.30 19.64
N TYR A 49 -19.02 9.00 18.44
CA TYR A 49 -17.97 8.02 18.23
C TYR A 49 -16.68 8.72 17.89
N ALA A 50 -15.59 8.29 18.51
CA ALA A 50 -14.25 8.75 18.18
C ALA A 50 -13.34 7.55 17.96
N PHE A 51 -12.44 7.67 16.99
CA PHE A 51 -11.53 6.62 16.57
C PHE A 51 -10.10 7.13 16.50
N THR A 52 -9.17 6.29 16.95
CA THR A 52 -7.75 6.44 16.66
C THR A 52 -7.33 5.38 15.66
N TRP A 53 -6.91 5.84 14.50
CA TRP A 53 -6.34 5.04 13.42
C TRP A 53 -4.84 4.97 13.61
N SER A 54 -4.27 3.78 13.47
CA SER A 54 -2.84 3.57 13.56
C SER A 54 -2.35 2.84 12.31
N VAL A 55 -1.26 3.34 11.74
CA VAL A 55 -0.55 2.69 10.64
C VAL A 55 0.88 2.44 11.08
N LYS A 56 1.28 1.17 11.10
CA LYS A 56 2.68 0.77 11.31
C LYS A 56 3.35 0.56 9.97
N ASP A 57 4.36 1.37 9.69
CA ASP A 57 5.14 1.25 8.46
C ASP A 57 6.21 0.14 8.59
N PRO A 58 6.85 -0.27 7.47
CA PRO A 58 7.92 -1.27 7.49
C PRO A 58 9.15 -0.92 8.32
N SER A 59 9.39 0.37 8.64
CA SER A 59 10.45 0.77 9.59
C SER A 59 10.12 0.39 11.03
N GLY A 60 8.87 0.04 11.31
CA GLY A 60 8.35 -0.26 12.63
C GLY A 60 7.72 0.93 13.33
N SER A 61 7.80 2.12 12.73
CA SER A 61 7.20 3.35 13.25
C SER A 61 5.68 3.29 13.15
N VAL A 62 5.00 3.80 14.18
CA VAL A 62 3.54 3.84 14.24
C VAL A 62 3.06 5.27 14.18
N HIS A 63 2.29 5.59 13.16
CA HIS A 63 1.69 6.90 12.96
C HIS A 63 0.21 6.85 13.29
N LYS A 64 -0.34 7.96 13.82
CA LYS A 64 -1.73 8.00 14.28
C LYS A 64 -2.51 9.15 13.65
N ALA A 65 -3.79 8.91 13.40
CA ALA A 65 -4.77 9.92 13.03
C ALA A 65 -6.05 9.70 13.84
N THR A 66 -6.82 10.75 14.04
CA THR A 66 -8.10 10.68 14.75
C THR A 66 -9.22 11.18 13.87
N ASN A 67 -10.38 10.54 13.97
CA ASN A 67 -11.61 11.02 13.36
C ASN A 67 -12.81 10.69 14.26
N ALA A 68 -13.88 11.47 14.18
CA ALA A 68 -15.03 11.34 15.05
C ALA A 68 -16.34 11.78 14.39
N THR A 69 -17.43 11.16 14.81
CA THR A 69 -18.79 11.56 14.43
C THR A 69 -19.28 12.71 15.30
N ASN A 70 -20.31 13.42 14.81
CA ASN A 70 -21.15 14.28 15.63
C ASN A 70 -22.55 13.67 15.72
N VAL A 71 -23.18 13.79 16.89
CA VAL A 71 -24.58 13.43 17.07
C VAL A 71 -25.53 14.51 16.53
N PRO A 72 -26.73 14.12 16.06
CA PRO A 72 -27.16 12.74 15.82
C PRO A 72 -26.55 12.19 14.52
N HIS A 73 -26.37 10.87 14.45
CA HIS A 73 -25.97 10.18 13.22
C HIS A 73 -26.81 8.92 12.99
N ALA A 74 -26.69 8.34 11.79
CA ALA A 74 -27.37 7.10 11.45
C ALA A 74 -26.81 5.90 12.25
N VAL A 75 -27.62 4.84 12.39
CA VAL A 75 -27.23 3.58 13.06
C VAL A 75 -26.07 2.86 12.36
N SER A 76 -25.88 3.15 11.08
CA SER A 76 -24.69 2.79 10.30
C SER A 76 -24.09 4.04 9.71
N PHE A 77 -22.77 4.19 9.85
CA PHE A 77 -22.03 5.33 9.32
C PHE A 77 -20.63 4.92 8.86
N VAL A 78 -19.99 5.82 8.13
CA VAL A 78 -18.64 5.63 7.58
C VAL A 78 -17.73 6.71 8.13
N GLU A 79 -16.57 6.29 8.63
CA GLU A 79 -15.46 7.17 8.93
C GLU A 79 -14.28 6.85 8.03
N SER A 80 -13.48 7.86 7.69
CA SER A 80 -12.29 7.64 6.88
C SER A 80 -11.14 8.56 7.23
N VAL A 81 -9.92 8.10 6.97
CA VAL A 81 -8.70 8.90 7.06
C VAL A 81 -7.78 8.56 5.88
N ALA A 82 -7.10 9.56 5.33
CA ALA A 82 -6.15 9.37 4.24
C ALA A 82 -4.72 9.25 4.79
N TYR A 83 -4.07 8.11 4.58
CA TYR A 83 -2.65 7.92 4.87
C TYR A 83 -1.81 8.25 3.62
N PRO A 84 -0.68 8.96 3.75
CA PRO A 84 -0.09 9.50 4.98
C PRO A 84 -0.66 10.86 5.42
N GLY A 85 -1.36 11.59 4.54
CA GLY A 85 -1.62 13.03 4.72
C GLY A 85 -2.38 13.46 5.99
N LYS A 86 -3.17 12.58 6.61
CA LYS A 86 -3.88 12.86 7.88
C LYS A 86 -3.12 12.43 9.14
N PHE A 87 -1.95 11.83 8.99
CA PHE A 87 -1.17 11.22 10.07
C PHE A 87 -0.01 12.11 10.55
N GLY A 88 -0.02 13.40 10.19
CA GLY A 88 1.04 14.36 10.50
C GLY A 88 2.01 14.57 9.34
N SER A 89 3.21 15.07 9.64
CA SER A 89 4.23 15.43 8.63
C SER A 89 5.30 14.38 8.39
N SER A 90 5.52 13.47 9.33
CA SER A 90 6.50 12.38 9.24
C SER A 90 6.06 11.10 8.48
N PRO A 91 4.77 10.70 8.48
CA PRO A 91 4.38 9.46 7.80
C PRO A 91 4.59 9.56 6.29
N SER A 92 4.99 8.46 5.68
CA SER A 92 5.24 8.39 4.25
C SER A 92 4.91 7.00 3.70
N LEU A 93 4.96 6.89 2.38
CA LEU A 93 4.92 5.62 1.65
C LEU A 93 6.32 5.25 1.12
N ALA A 94 7.39 5.77 1.75
CA ALA A 94 8.77 5.64 1.28
C ALA A 94 9.44 4.32 1.68
N TYR A 95 8.69 3.37 2.22
CA TYR A 95 9.23 2.06 2.59
C TYR A 95 8.49 0.96 1.85
N THR A 96 9.24 0.09 1.19
CA THR A 96 8.68 -1.12 0.59
C THR A 96 8.30 -2.14 1.68
N GLY A 97 7.10 -2.71 1.57
CA GLY A 97 6.62 -3.73 2.50
C GLY A 97 5.15 -3.57 2.87
N VAL A 98 4.78 -4.26 3.96
CA VAL A 98 3.42 -4.27 4.50
C VAL A 98 3.25 -3.13 5.49
N TYR A 99 2.18 -2.37 5.33
CA TYR A 99 1.72 -1.34 6.26
C TYR A 99 0.54 -1.92 7.03
N ALA A 100 0.73 -2.20 8.31
CA ALA A 100 -0.32 -2.76 9.15
C ALA A 100 -1.21 -1.63 9.68
N VAL A 101 -2.52 -1.82 9.58
CA VAL A 101 -3.53 -0.83 9.98
C VAL A 101 -4.39 -1.43 11.09
N TRP A 102 -4.64 -0.64 12.13
CA TRP A 102 -5.65 -0.96 13.13
C TRP A 102 -6.35 0.28 13.62
N VAL A 103 -7.60 0.08 14.05
CA VAL A 103 -8.45 1.14 14.59
C VAL A 103 -8.81 0.82 16.03
N ASN A 104 -8.70 1.83 16.89
CA ASN A 104 -9.19 1.79 18.25
C ASN A 104 -10.37 2.75 18.37
N GLN A 105 -11.47 2.29 18.97
CA GLN A 105 -12.54 3.18 19.41
C GLN A 105 -12.08 3.89 20.69
N THR A 106 -12.11 5.21 20.71
CA THR A 106 -11.78 6.00 21.91
C THR A 106 -13.01 6.57 22.58
N GLN A 107 -14.13 6.70 21.85
CA GLN A 107 -15.43 7.03 22.40
C GLN A 107 -16.54 6.30 21.62
N PRO A 108 -17.59 5.79 22.30
CA PRO A 108 -17.61 5.50 23.74
C PRO A 108 -16.55 4.44 24.09
N LEU A 109 -15.92 4.55 25.28
CA LEU A 109 -14.93 3.57 25.70
C LEU A 109 -15.64 2.32 26.23
N LEU A 110 -15.44 1.20 25.53
CA LEU A 110 -16.05 -0.10 25.83
C LEU A 110 -14.95 -1.14 26.05
N LEU A 111 -15.30 -2.26 26.69
CA LEU A 111 -14.42 -3.42 26.72
C LEU A 111 -14.21 -3.93 25.29
N GLY A 112 -12.96 -4.07 24.84
CA GLY A 112 -12.65 -4.46 23.46
C GLY A 112 -12.48 -3.29 22.48
N SER A 113 -12.45 -2.04 22.96
CA SER A 113 -12.24 -0.85 22.13
C SER A 113 -10.84 -0.73 21.46
N THR A 114 -9.92 -1.69 21.67
CA THR A 114 -8.61 -1.73 21.02
C THR A 114 -8.63 -2.73 19.87
N GLY A 115 -8.17 -2.34 18.69
CA GLY A 115 -8.11 -3.20 17.52
C GLY A 115 -9.50 -3.63 17.02
N VAL A 116 -10.50 -2.75 17.13
CA VAL A 116 -11.90 -3.02 16.74
C VAL A 116 -12.02 -3.38 15.26
N ALA A 117 -11.08 -2.91 14.45
CA ALA A 117 -10.89 -3.35 13.08
C ALA A 117 -9.39 -3.34 12.74
N ASN A 118 -8.98 -4.27 11.85
CA ASN A 118 -7.60 -4.46 11.43
C ASN A 118 -7.55 -4.66 9.92
N GLY A 119 -6.44 -4.27 9.32
CA GLY A 119 -6.26 -4.25 7.88
C GLY A 119 -4.80 -4.07 7.51
N GLN A 120 -4.51 -4.08 6.22
CA GLN A 120 -3.17 -3.84 5.70
C GLN A 120 -3.19 -3.48 4.22
N PHE A 121 -2.18 -2.74 3.80
CA PHE A 121 -1.86 -2.55 2.38
C PHE A 121 -0.35 -2.71 2.15
N GLN A 122 0.05 -2.88 0.90
CA GLN A 122 1.44 -3.08 0.51
C GLN A 122 1.96 -1.93 -0.35
N VAL A 123 3.15 -1.43 -0.03
CA VAL A 123 3.90 -0.54 -0.92
C VAL A 123 5.03 -1.32 -1.56
N GLY A 124 5.20 -1.16 -2.87
CA GLY A 124 6.24 -1.84 -3.64
C GLY A 124 7.07 -0.89 -4.48
N LEU A 125 8.28 -1.31 -4.83
CA LEU A 125 9.15 -0.62 -5.78
C LEU A 125 8.61 -0.67 -7.22
N THR A 126 7.87 -1.73 -7.56
CA THR A 126 7.34 -1.99 -8.90
C THR A 126 5.83 -1.79 -8.99
N ASP A 127 5.30 -1.55 -10.19
CA ASP A 127 3.86 -1.38 -10.43
C ASP A 127 3.04 -2.67 -10.25
N SER A 128 3.65 -3.85 -10.45
CA SER A 128 3.05 -5.18 -10.31
C SER A 128 4.03 -6.16 -9.63
N LEU A 129 3.52 -7.27 -9.11
CA LEU A 129 4.33 -8.40 -8.59
C LEU A 129 4.51 -9.53 -9.62
N SER A 130 3.90 -9.40 -10.79
CA SER A 130 4.06 -10.35 -11.89
C SER A 130 4.09 -9.63 -13.22
N TYR A 131 5.04 -10.02 -14.05
CA TYR A 131 5.24 -9.50 -15.40
C TYR A 131 5.40 -10.65 -16.36
N SER A 132 4.83 -10.55 -17.55
CA SER A 132 5.25 -11.39 -18.67
C SER A 132 6.55 -10.84 -19.24
N ARG A 133 7.38 -11.71 -19.82
CA ARG A 133 8.52 -11.29 -20.64
C ARG A 133 8.07 -10.25 -21.69
N THR A 134 9.04 -9.52 -22.23
CA THR A 134 8.88 -8.43 -23.20
C THR A 134 8.10 -7.20 -22.73
N LEU A 135 7.39 -7.27 -21.61
CA LEU A 135 6.70 -6.14 -21.01
C LEU A 135 7.67 -5.27 -20.19
N PRO A 136 7.37 -3.96 -20.07
CA PRO A 136 8.14 -3.05 -19.23
C PRO A 136 7.85 -3.28 -17.75
N VAL A 137 8.83 -2.93 -16.90
CA VAL A 137 8.68 -2.85 -15.44
C VAL A 137 8.90 -1.41 -15.00
N GLY A 138 7.89 -0.77 -14.42
CA GLY A 138 8.05 0.53 -13.79
C GLY A 138 8.71 0.37 -12.42
N ILE A 139 9.73 1.17 -12.11
CA ILE A 139 10.47 1.15 -10.85
C ILE A 139 10.44 2.56 -10.25
N ARG A 140 9.98 2.67 -9.01
CA ARG A 140 9.94 3.93 -8.27
C ARG A 140 10.36 3.72 -6.82
N ALA A 141 11.00 4.73 -6.26
CA ALA A 141 11.35 4.81 -4.86
C ALA A 141 11.56 6.26 -4.46
N SER A 142 11.54 6.56 -3.17
CA SER A 142 11.82 7.88 -2.60
C SER A 142 12.71 7.78 -1.38
N GLY A 143 13.15 8.93 -0.87
CA GLY A 143 13.99 9.01 0.33
C GLY A 143 15.49 8.89 0.06
N TYR A 144 15.92 9.05 -1.20
CA TYR A 144 17.34 9.20 -1.53
C TYR A 144 17.77 10.66 -1.50
N ALA A 145 19.08 10.90 -1.49
CA ALA A 145 19.64 12.23 -1.58
C ALA A 145 19.43 12.79 -3.00
N PRO A 146 18.98 14.05 -3.14
CA PRO A 146 18.73 14.66 -4.42
C PRO A 146 19.92 14.62 -5.37
N ASN A 147 19.67 14.32 -6.65
CA ASN A 147 20.67 14.29 -7.72
C ASN A 147 21.86 13.35 -7.47
N LEU A 148 21.71 12.34 -6.60
CA LEU A 148 22.71 11.29 -6.41
C LEU A 148 22.29 9.99 -7.10
N ASN A 149 23.29 9.17 -7.42
CA ASN A 149 23.06 7.87 -8.03
C ASN A 149 22.41 6.90 -7.05
N VAL A 150 21.34 6.25 -7.52
CA VAL A 150 20.76 5.05 -6.94
C VAL A 150 21.09 3.89 -7.88
N THR A 151 21.71 2.84 -7.33
CA THR A 151 22.01 1.62 -8.05
C THR A 151 20.79 0.72 -8.05
N ILE A 152 20.31 0.37 -9.23
CA ILE A 152 19.24 -0.58 -9.48
C ILE A 152 19.90 -1.91 -9.80
N ALA A 153 19.56 -2.98 -9.07
CA ALA A 153 20.00 -4.33 -9.39
C ALA A 153 18.79 -5.27 -9.45
N ILE A 154 18.71 -6.06 -10.53
CA ILE A 154 17.68 -7.06 -10.73
C ILE A 154 18.38 -8.39 -10.95
N SER A 155 18.01 -9.41 -10.18
CA SER A 155 18.62 -10.74 -10.27
C SER A 155 17.58 -11.84 -10.08
N GLY A 156 17.78 -12.97 -10.75
CA GLY A 156 16.97 -14.17 -10.61
C GLY A 156 17.84 -15.41 -10.42
N SER A 157 17.27 -16.59 -10.66
CA SER A 157 18.00 -17.87 -10.53
C SER A 157 19.23 -17.98 -11.45
N GLY A 158 19.21 -17.31 -12.60
CA GLY A 158 20.32 -17.26 -13.57
C GLY A 158 21.39 -16.20 -13.27
N GLY A 159 21.30 -15.49 -12.13
CA GLY A 159 22.17 -14.37 -11.79
C GLY A 159 21.56 -13.00 -12.16
N PRO A 160 22.40 -11.96 -12.31
CA PRO A 160 21.95 -10.62 -12.69
C PRO A 160 21.25 -10.60 -14.04
N SER A 161 20.17 -9.83 -14.13
CA SER A 161 19.50 -9.57 -15.41
C SER A 161 20.41 -8.75 -16.33
N PRO A 162 20.42 -9.01 -17.65
CA PRO A 162 21.21 -8.23 -18.61
C PRO A 162 20.95 -6.72 -18.48
N GLY A 163 22.02 -5.94 -18.40
CA GLY A 163 21.95 -4.49 -18.19
C GLY A 163 21.90 -4.03 -16.73
N PHE A 164 21.88 -4.97 -15.76
CA PHE A 164 21.94 -4.66 -14.33
C PHE A 164 23.19 -5.28 -13.68
N PRO A 165 23.76 -4.64 -12.63
CA PRO A 165 23.30 -3.40 -12.01
C PRO A 165 23.56 -2.16 -12.88
N LEU A 166 22.74 -1.13 -12.69
CA LEU A 166 22.91 0.18 -13.35
C LEU A 166 22.65 1.32 -12.36
N ASN A 167 23.22 2.48 -12.64
CA ASN A 167 22.98 3.69 -11.83
C ASN A 167 21.96 4.59 -12.52
N GLN A 168 21.04 5.12 -11.72
CA GLN A 168 20.04 6.09 -12.11
C GLN A 168 20.05 7.24 -11.11
N LEU A 169 20.04 8.48 -11.59
CA LEU A 169 19.95 9.65 -10.71
C LEU A 169 18.55 9.74 -10.08
N ALA A 170 18.50 9.96 -8.77
CA ALA A 170 17.32 10.49 -8.12
C ALA A 170 17.10 11.95 -8.55
N ASP A 171 15.85 12.39 -8.59
CA ASP A 171 15.51 13.76 -8.95
C ASP A 171 15.87 14.78 -7.84
N SER A 172 15.47 16.04 -8.02
CA SER A 172 15.74 17.10 -7.04
C SER A 172 15.04 16.91 -5.69
N ASN A 173 14.03 16.04 -5.61
CA ASN A 173 13.31 15.70 -4.39
C ASN A 173 13.85 14.42 -3.74
N GLY A 174 14.78 13.72 -4.39
CA GLY A 174 15.26 12.42 -3.92
C GLY A 174 14.38 11.25 -4.36
N ASP A 175 13.53 11.45 -5.37
CA ASP A 175 12.68 10.42 -5.96
C ASP A 175 13.40 9.74 -7.13
N LEU A 176 13.42 8.41 -7.12
CA LEU A 176 13.85 7.57 -8.22
C LEU A 176 12.65 7.24 -9.11
N SER A 177 12.81 7.40 -10.43
CA SER A 177 11.89 6.87 -11.44
C SER A 177 12.69 6.25 -12.57
N TYR A 178 12.44 4.97 -12.83
CA TYR A 178 13.10 4.22 -13.89
C TYR A 178 12.10 3.24 -14.53
N VAL A 179 12.30 2.93 -15.81
CA VAL A 179 11.54 1.89 -16.50
C VAL A 179 12.54 0.90 -17.07
N TRP A 180 12.44 -0.37 -16.67
CA TRP A 180 13.12 -1.44 -17.39
C TRP A 180 12.31 -1.69 -18.68
N PRO A 181 12.81 -1.28 -19.86
CA PRO A 181 11.92 -1.10 -21.03
C PRO A 181 11.31 -2.40 -21.53
N SER A 182 12.03 -3.50 -21.39
CA SER A 182 11.56 -4.82 -21.80
C SER A 182 12.34 -5.90 -21.08
N ILE A 183 11.61 -6.83 -20.45
CA ILE A 183 12.21 -8.04 -19.88
C ILE A 183 12.69 -8.94 -21.03
N PRO A 184 14.00 -9.22 -21.17
CA PRO A 184 14.52 -9.97 -22.31
C PRO A 184 13.97 -11.39 -22.36
N ALA A 185 13.67 -11.90 -23.56
CA ALA A 185 13.16 -13.26 -23.73
C ALA A 185 14.16 -14.35 -23.32
N SER A 186 15.44 -14.02 -23.19
CA SER A 186 16.53 -14.92 -22.84
C SER A 186 16.69 -15.19 -21.34
N ILE A 187 16.15 -14.34 -20.46
CA ILE A 187 16.28 -14.54 -19.00
C ILE A 187 15.34 -15.64 -18.53
N SER A 188 15.66 -16.41 -17.50
CA SER A 188 14.79 -17.48 -16.98
C SER A 188 13.42 -16.98 -16.50
N LEU A 189 12.43 -17.88 -16.45
CA LEU A 189 11.16 -17.59 -15.78
C LEU A 189 11.30 -17.80 -14.27
N GLY A 190 10.40 -17.20 -13.49
CA GLY A 190 10.33 -17.40 -12.04
C GLY A 190 10.57 -16.13 -11.24
N ASN A 191 11.04 -16.29 -10.01
CA ASN A 191 11.20 -15.19 -9.07
C ASN A 191 12.46 -14.39 -9.35
N TYR A 192 12.29 -13.08 -9.35
CA TYR A 192 13.34 -12.08 -9.43
C TYR A 192 13.31 -11.21 -8.19
N THR A 193 14.49 -10.73 -7.79
CA THR A 193 14.67 -9.77 -6.72
C THR A 193 15.22 -8.48 -7.30
N LEU A 194 14.49 -7.38 -7.06
CA LEU A 194 14.91 -6.02 -7.27
C LEU A 194 15.47 -5.48 -5.96
N THR A 195 16.66 -4.88 -6.03
CA THR A 195 17.26 -4.13 -4.91
C THR A 195 17.66 -2.74 -5.37
N LEU A 196 17.41 -1.75 -4.53
CA LEU A 196 17.86 -0.37 -4.74
C LEU A 196 18.83 0.03 -3.63
N THR A 197 20.01 0.52 -4.01
CA THR A 197 21.02 0.99 -3.05
C THR A 197 21.50 2.38 -3.44
N GLY A 198 21.49 3.31 -2.51
CA GLY A 198 21.90 4.68 -2.74
C GLY A 198 22.35 5.37 -1.45
N SER A 199 22.48 6.69 -1.52
CA SER A 199 22.74 7.54 -0.36
C SER A 199 21.47 8.34 -0.04
N PRO A 200 21.00 8.36 1.22
CA PRO A 200 21.38 7.42 2.27
C PRO A 200 20.98 5.99 1.91
N THR A 201 21.62 5.02 2.56
CA THR A 201 21.12 3.63 2.53
C THR A 201 19.87 3.56 3.39
N LYS A 202 18.74 3.20 2.79
CA LYS A 202 17.46 3.10 3.47
C LYS A 202 17.47 1.97 4.50
N THR A 203 16.79 2.20 5.62
CA THR A 203 16.52 1.21 6.65
C THR A 203 15.01 1.24 6.95
N PRO A 204 14.25 0.18 6.63
CA PRO A 204 14.68 -1.07 5.99
C PRO A 204 15.20 -0.86 4.55
N PRO A 205 16.05 -1.76 4.04
CA PRO A 205 16.54 -1.69 2.66
C PRO A 205 15.43 -1.86 1.63
N ASP A 206 15.58 -1.19 0.50
CA ASP A 206 14.67 -1.34 -0.64
C ASP A 206 14.94 -2.65 -1.38
N ILE A 207 14.11 -3.64 -1.07
CA ILE A 207 14.16 -4.98 -1.64
C ILE A 207 12.73 -5.40 -1.97
N GLN A 208 12.52 -5.90 -3.19
CA GLN A 208 11.24 -6.47 -3.60
C GLN A 208 11.44 -7.68 -4.51
N SER A 209 10.64 -8.72 -4.27
CA SER A 209 10.52 -9.83 -5.21
C SER A 209 9.32 -9.65 -6.15
N PHE A 210 9.47 -10.08 -7.40
CA PHE A 210 8.40 -10.19 -8.39
C PHE A 210 8.62 -11.43 -9.27
N THR A 211 7.57 -11.86 -9.98
CA THR A 211 7.62 -13.06 -10.84
C THR A 211 7.67 -12.67 -12.31
N VAL A 212 8.56 -13.30 -13.08
CA VAL A 212 8.59 -13.24 -14.54
C VAL A 212 7.95 -14.48 -15.13
N THR A 213 6.97 -14.29 -16.00
CA THR A 213 6.19 -15.33 -16.68
C THR A 213 6.43 -15.30 -18.20
N ALA A 214 6.05 -16.37 -18.89
CA ALA A 214 6.15 -16.42 -20.34
C ALA A 214 5.21 -15.38 -21.00
N THR A 215 5.64 -14.83 -22.14
CA THR A 215 4.76 -14.05 -23.02
C THR A 215 3.98 -15.03 -23.88
N ASN A 216 2.65 -14.93 -23.90
CA ASN A 216 1.83 -15.66 -24.85
C ASN A 216 1.84 -14.94 -26.20
N VAL A 217 2.31 -15.61 -27.25
CA VAL A 217 2.31 -15.08 -28.61
C VAL A 217 1.34 -15.91 -29.45
N THR A 218 0.29 -15.28 -29.98
CA THR A 218 -0.57 -15.87 -31.01
C THR A 218 0.00 -15.55 -32.38
N ILE A 219 0.39 -16.58 -33.12
CA ILE A 219 0.82 -16.46 -34.52
C ILE A 219 -0.41 -16.68 -35.41
N SER A 220 -0.78 -15.68 -36.20
CA SER A 220 -1.84 -15.85 -37.21
C SER A 220 -1.36 -16.81 -38.30
N PRO A 221 -2.14 -17.85 -38.66
CA PRO A 221 -1.77 -18.75 -39.74
C PRO A 221 -1.75 -18.01 -41.08
N LEU A 222 -0.73 -18.28 -41.90
CA LEU A 222 -0.71 -17.83 -43.29
C LEU A 222 -1.83 -18.53 -44.07
N THR A 223 -2.68 -17.75 -44.74
CA THR A 223 -3.68 -18.28 -45.67
C THR A 223 -3.08 -18.23 -47.08
N ILE A 224 -2.90 -19.40 -47.71
CA ILE A 224 -2.48 -19.50 -49.11
C ILE A 224 -3.74 -19.60 -49.98
N SER A 225 -4.03 -18.59 -50.79
CA SER A 225 -5.08 -18.69 -51.81
C SER A 225 -4.48 -19.13 -53.15
N LEU A 226 -4.81 -20.33 -53.59
CA LEU A 226 -4.55 -20.81 -54.95
C LEU A 226 -5.58 -20.18 -55.90
N SER A 227 -5.13 -19.29 -56.79
CA SER A 227 -5.91 -18.86 -57.95
C SER A 227 -5.67 -19.83 -59.09
N TYR A 228 -6.68 -20.63 -59.45
CA TYR A 228 -6.68 -21.38 -60.70
C TYR A 228 -6.95 -20.41 -61.86
N LEU A 229 -6.03 -20.40 -62.83
CA LEU A 229 -6.19 -19.75 -64.14
C LEU A 229 -7.11 -20.57 -65.05
#